data_AF-A0A931W0D5-F1
#
_entry.id   AF-A0A931W0D5-F1
#
_cell.length_a   1.000
_cell.length_b   1.000
_cell.length_c   1.000
_cell.angle_alpha   90.00
_cell.angle_beta   90.00
_cell.angle_gamma   90.00
#
_symmetry.space_group_name_H-M   'P 1'
#
loop_
_entity.id
_entity.type
_entity.pdbx_description
1 polymer ?
#
loop_
_entity_poly.entity_id
_entity_poly.type
_entity_poly.pdbx_seq_one_letter_code
_entity_poly.pdbx_strand_id
1 'polypeptide(L)'
;MKLSSPNRLLCVATCVLVVGGFVPSKLEAKGRIEGRLQNGTLHQPVPNHTVRLLTLRQGMQQAALTSTDADGRFVFSGGEIDSNSFYLLQTEFQGVNYPAPVEFDAAGAAAVNLTVYEPTRTEPPLRVEALRVLVSAEGARARVQQEYVIQNSSQPPRSYINSEGTFRFRVPPEITEPDVAVRGMMNMPLTQSADPGKIPGEFSIRYPLKPGETTMIISYQADYTSGRAALVSAVDYPIDRAELHVFPSSLQVDSKVFKFAGVDPVNGIQRFEATNLPRGATLEARLSGEGAAGSSSGTAQGEGQVQVVPSSMTRLGAPALLCFLLVLLWALGVRVAREWPQWKKRQHASPEQKELEAKVEGLLNSLADLDELFAAGKVAEKSYWKERLELKARLVAVLKKNPSILEAYAIRRVPR
;
A
#
# COMPACT_ATOMS: atom_id res chain seq x y z
N MET A 1 61.63 -14.90 81.84
CA MET A 1 62.29 -13.69 81.31
C MET A 1 61.48 -13.17 80.13
N LYS A 2 61.05 -11.89 80.18
CA LYS A 2 60.66 -10.97 79.08
C LYS A 2 59.97 -11.58 77.83
N LEU A 3 58.72 -11.31 77.46
CA LEU A 3 57.97 -10.06 77.15
C LEU A 3 57.45 -10.19 75.70
N SER A 4 56.24 -9.66 75.45
CA SER A 4 55.75 -9.14 74.16
C SER A 4 54.97 -10.06 73.20
N SER A 5 53.64 -9.90 73.19
CA SER A 5 52.80 -9.77 71.96
C SER A 5 53.30 -8.56 71.10
N PRO A 6 52.91 -8.29 69.83
CA PRO A 6 51.55 -8.45 69.28
C PRO A 6 51.39 -8.61 67.73
N ASN A 7 50.12 -8.54 67.30
CA ASN A 7 49.60 -7.99 66.02
C ASN A 7 49.49 -8.84 64.74
N ARG A 8 48.22 -9.21 64.48
CA ARG A 8 47.41 -8.87 63.29
C ARG A 8 48.11 -8.87 61.92
N LEU A 9 47.74 -9.81 61.05
CA LEU A 9 47.28 -9.45 59.70
C LEU A 9 46.26 -10.46 59.16
N LEU A 10 45.24 -9.87 58.55
CA LEU A 10 44.02 -10.45 58.00
C LEU A 10 44.35 -11.04 56.61
N CYS A 11 44.30 -12.37 56.44
CA CYS A 11 44.30 -12.99 55.11
C CYS A 11 42.87 -13.37 54.74
N VAL A 12 42.17 -12.46 54.05
CA VAL A 12 40.88 -12.73 53.42
C VAL A 12 41.16 -13.51 52.13
N ALA A 13 40.84 -14.80 52.13
CA ALA A 13 40.81 -15.61 50.93
C ALA A 13 39.61 -15.19 50.06
N THR A 14 39.88 -14.54 48.93
CA THR A 14 38.86 -14.17 47.94
C THR A 14 38.54 -15.38 47.06
N CYS A 15 37.43 -16.06 47.34
CA CYS A 15 36.80 -17.01 46.42
C CYS A 15 36.31 -16.27 45.17
N VAL A 16 36.95 -16.52 44.02
CA VAL A 16 36.45 -16.09 42.71
C VAL A 16 35.31 -17.02 42.30
N LEU A 17 34.07 -16.58 42.51
CA LEU A 17 32.88 -17.18 41.93
C LEU A 17 32.82 -16.82 40.44
N VAL A 18 33.14 -17.79 39.58
CA VAL A 18 32.87 -17.70 38.14
C VAL A 18 31.36 -17.82 37.94
N VAL A 19 30.67 -16.68 37.93
CA VAL A 19 29.28 -16.60 37.46
C VAL A 19 29.31 -16.69 35.94
N GLY A 20 29.16 -17.91 35.43
CA GLY A 20 28.89 -18.14 34.01
C GLY A 20 27.58 -17.47 33.63
N GLY A 21 27.68 -16.29 33.01
CA GLY A 21 26.54 -15.60 32.44
C GLY A 21 25.96 -16.43 31.30
N PHE A 22 24.90 -17.18 31.56
CA PHE A 22 23.96 -17.58 30.53
C PHE A 22 23.35 -16.29 29.98
N VAL A 23 23.91 -15.77 28.90
CA VAL A 23 23.22 -14.79 28.07
C VAL A 23 22.06 -15.57 27.44
N PRO A 24 20.79 -15.28 27.75
CA PRO A 24 19.70 -15.88 27.00
C PRO A 24 19.84 -15.40 25.57
N SER A 25 20.33 -16.28 24.68
CA SER A 25 20.18 -16.07 23.25
C SER A 25 18.68 -15.95 23.01
N LYS A 26 18.20 -14.74 22.71
CA LYS A 26 16.89 -14.59 22.11
C LYS A 26 16.95 -15.41 20.83
N LEU A 27 16.31 -16.58 20.83
CA LEU A 27 15.93 -17.22 19.59
C LEU A 27 15.05 -16.17 18.90
N GLU A 28 15.57 -15.49 17.89
CA GLU A 28 14.70 -14.77 16.97
C GLU A 28 13.73 -15.82 16.45
N ALA A 29 12.43 -15.63 16.73
CA ALA A 29 11.38 -16.49 16.23
C ALA A 29 11.36 -16.32 14.71
N LYS A 30 12.09 -17.20 14.03
CA LYS A 30 12.16 -17.26 12.58
C LYS A 30 10.77 -17.57 12.06
N GLY A 31 10.30 -16.78 11.11
CA GLY A 31 8.99 -16.99 10.51
C GLY A 31 8.91 -18.37 9.87
N ARG A 32 7.81 -19.08 10.12
CA ARG A 32 7.48 -20.34 9.44
C ARG A 32 6.10 -20.22 8.83
N ILE A 33 6.00 -20.49 7.55
CA ILE A 33 4.72 -20.50 6.84
C ILE A 33 4.48 -21.92 6.37
N GLU A 34 3.37 -22.52 6.77
CA GLU A 34 2.93 -23.81 6.27
C GLU A 34 1.54 -23.71 5.70
N GLY A 35 1.21 -24.62 4.80
CA GLY A 35 -0.06 -24.54 4.13
C GLY A 35 -0.36 -25.72 3.23
N ARG A 36 -1.54 -25.67 2.64
CA ARG A 36 -2.00 -26.68 1.69
C ARG A 36 -2.65 -26.00 0.48
N LEU A 37 -2.35 -26.53 -0.69
CA LEU A 37 -2.96 -26.16 -1.95
C LEU A 37 -4.01 -27.20 -2.34
N GLN A 38 -5.24 -26.74 -2.54
CA GLN A 38 -6.37 -27.58 -2.93
C GLN A 38 -7.09 -27.02 -4.15
N ASN A 39 -7.61 -27.91 -4.99
CA ASN A 39 -8.52 -27.57 -6.07
C ASN A 39 -9.95 -27.57 -5.53
N GLY A 40 -10.56 -26.40 -5.39
CA GLY A 40 -11.91 -26.23 -4.88
C GLY A 40 -13.00 -26.71 -5.85
N THR A 41 -12.69 -26.87 -7.15
CA THR A 41 -13.62 -27.44 -8.14
C THR A 41 -13.68 -28.96 -8.04
N LEU A 42 -12.51 -29.60 -7.92
CA LEU A 42 -12.37 -31.06 -7.92
C LEU A 42 -12.36 -31.67 -6.52
N HIS A 43 -12.25 -30.84 -5.48
CA HIS A 43 -12.08 -31.23 -4.08
C HIS A 43 -10.87 -32.15 -3.84
N GLN A 44 -9.76 -31.86 -4.53
CA GLN A 44 -8.54 -32.68 -4.50
C GLN A 44 -7.30 -31.81 -4.17
N PRO A 45 -6.27 -32.38 -3.53
CA PRO A 45 -4.99 -31.68 -3.38
C PRO A 45 -4.34 -31.45 -4.75
N VAL A 46 -3.55 -30.37 -4.86
CA VAL A 46 -2.79 -30.07 -6.08
C VAL A 46 -1.31 -30.32 -5.82
N PRO A 47 -0.74 -31.45 -6.29
CA PRO A 47 0.65 -31.80 -6.06
C PRO A 47 1.59 -31.14 -7.07
N ASN A 48 2.88 -31.06 -6.71
CA ASN A 48 3.98 -30.58 -7.57
C ASN A 48 3.73 -29.21 -8.19
N HIS A 49 3.07 -28.32 -7.45
CA HIS A 49 2.68 -27.01 -7.94
C HIS A 49 3.43 -25.90 -7.22
N THR A 50 3.84 -24.89 -7.99
CA THR A 50 4.69 -23.82 -7.50
C THR A 50 3.91 -22.84 -6.63
N VAL A 51 4.43 -22.58 -5.44
CA VAL A 51 3.93 -21.54 -4.53
C VAL A 51 5.04 -20.52 -4.33
N ARG A 52 4.73 -19.25 -4.57
CA ARG A 52 5.63 -18.10 -4.42
C ARG A 52 5.32 -17.39 -3.11
N LEU A 53 6.35 -17.03 -2.37
CA LEU A 53 6.26 -16.10 -1.25
C LEU A 53 6.74 -14.73 -1.72
N LEU A 54 5.89 -13.73 -1.63
CA LEU A 54 6.15 -12.36 -2.08
C LEU A 54 6.22 -11.42 -0.86
N THR A 55 7.07 -10.39 -0.94
CA THR A 55 7.23 -9.33 0.08
C THR A 55 7.15 -7.95 -0.56
N LEU A 56 6.84 -6.93 0.24
CA LEU A 56 6.61 -5.54 -0.19
C LEU A 56 7.81 -4.59 0.01
N ARG A 57 8.96 -5.09 0.47
CA ARG A 57 10.10 -4.24 0.94
C ARG A 57 10.67 -3.29 -0.13
N GLN A 58 10.52 -3.59 -1.42
CA GLN A 58 10.89 -2.71 -2.55
C GLN A 58 9.97 -2.95 -3.77
N GLY A 59 8.66 -2.91 -3.54
CA GLY A 59 7.66 -3.40 -4.50
C GLY A 59 7.37 -4.89 -4.29
N MET A 60 6.60 -5.52 -5.18
CA MET A 60 6.24 -6.95 -5.11
C MET A 60 7.43 -7.82 -5.54
N GLN A 61 8.29 -8.16 -4.60
CA GLN A 61 9.46 -9.01 -4.83
C GLN A 61 9.20 -10.45 -4.37
N GLN A 62 9.72 -11.42 -5.12
CA GLN A 62 9.71 -12.80 -4.70
C GLN A 62 10.77 -13.02 -3.62
N ALA A 63 10.32 -13.31 -2.39
CA ALA A 63 11.17 -13.62 -1.26
C ALA A 63 11.62 -15.08 -1.27
N ALA A 64 10.72 -15.99 -1.62
CA ALA A 64 11.02 -17.42 -1.70
C ALA A 64 10.11 -18.15 -2.69
N LEU A 65 10.49 -19.38 -3.03
CA LEU A 65 9.76 -20.28 -3.90
C LEU A 65 9.77 -21.69 -3.30
N THR A 66 8.64 -22.38 -3.35
CA THR A 66 8.55 -23.79 -2.99
C THR A 66 7.56 -24.52 -3.92
N SER A 67 7.47 -25.83 -3.80
CA SER A 67 6.50 -26.66 -4.51
C SER A 67 5.70 -27.51 -3.53
N THR A 68 4.45 -27.80 -3.89
CA THR A 68 3.58 -28.64 -3.08
C THR A 68 3.94 -30.12 -3.20
N ASP A 69 3.78 -30.88 -2.11
CA ASP A 69 3.97 -32.34 -2.10
C ASP A 69 2.76 -33.11 -2.67
N ALA A 70 2.77 -34.45 -2.60
CA ALA A 70 1.69 -35.31 -3.08
C ALA A 70 0.32 -35.02 -2.42
N ASP A 71 0.33 -34.52 -1.19
CA ASP A 71 -0.87 -34.14 -0.44
C ASP A 71 -1.23 -32.66 -0.65
N GLY A 72 -0.50 -31.94 -1.50
CA GLY A 72 -0.67 -30.52 -1.75
C GLY A 72 -0.08 -29.63 -0.65
N ARG A 73 0.70 -30.17 0.29
CA ARG A 73 1.28 -29.38 1.40
C ARG A 73 2.52 -28.64 0.94
N PHE A 74 2.76 -27.48 1.53
CA PHE A 74 3.98 -26.71 1.31
C PHE A 74 4.46 -26.08 2.61
N VAL A 75 5.76 -25.83 2.69
CA VAL A 75 6.39 -25.16 3.83
C VAL A 75 7.42 -24.17 3.31
N PHE A 76 7.40 -22.97 3.90
CA PHE A 76 8.49 -22.01 3.87
C PHE A 76 9.08 -21.93 5.27
N SER A 77 10.37 -22.25 5.37
CA SER A 77 11.13 -22.18 6.60
C SER A 77 12.50 -21.59 6.28
N GLY A 78 12.92 -20.54 6.98
CA GLY A 78 14.21 -19.92 6.73
C GLY A 78 14.49 -18.74 7.66
N GLY A 79 15.76 -18.39 7.83
CA GLY A 79 16.19 -17.26 8.67
C GLY A 79 15.86 -15.87 8.10
N GLU A 80 15.35 -15.80 6.87
CA GLU A 80 15.02 -14.56 6.16
C GLU A 80 13.54 -14.18 6.25
N ILE A 81 12.71 -15.06 6.83
CA ILE A 81 11.29 -14.77 7.06
C ILE A 81 11.16 -14.00 8.37
N ASP A 82 10.93 -12.70 8.26
CA ASP A 82 10.65 -11.82 9.38
C ASP A 82 9.15 -11.82 9.67
N SER A 83 8.73 -12.44 10.77
CA SER A 83 7.32 -12.56 11.16
C SER A 83 6.61 -11.21 11.41
N ASN A 84 7.36 -10.10 11.53
CA ASN A 84 6.80 -8.75 11.63
C ASN A 84 6.57 -8.08 10.26
N SER A 85 6.97 -8.73 9.17
CA SER A 85 6.82 -8.20 7.81
C SER A 85 5.55 -8.73 7.13
N PHE A 86 5.02 -7.95 6.18
CA PHE A 86 3.91 -8.38 5.34
C PHE A 86 4.39 -9.29 4.21
N TYR A 87 3.77 -10.45 4.09
CA TYR A 87 3.99 -11.39 3.01
C TYR A 87 2.68 -11.79 2.33
N LEU A 88 2.80 -12.15 1.05
CA LEU A 88 1.72 -12.68 0.23
C LEU A 88 2.17 -14.03 -0.33
N LEU A 89 1.35 -15.06 -0.16
CA LEU A 89 1.48 -16.26 -0.95
C LEU A 89 0.80 -16.05 -2.30
N GLN A 90 1.40 -16.52 -3.37
CA GLN A 90 0.78 -16.53 -4.69
C GLN A 90 1.06 -17.85 -5.39
N THR A 91 0.03 -18.38 -6.03
CA THR A 91 0.16 -19.49 -6.96
C THR A 91 -0.61 -19.17 -8.24
N GLU A 92 -0.11 -19.67 -9.37
CA GLU A 92 -0.75 -19.50 -10.67
C GLU A 92 -1.24 -20.86 -11.17
N PHE A 93 -2.57 -21.03 -11.22
CA PHE A 93 -3.18 -22.27 -11.65
C PHE A 93 -3.93 -22.06 -12.95
N GLN A 94 -3.45 -22.74 -14.01
CA GLN A 94 -3.99 -22.68 -15.37
C GLN A 94 -4.23 -21.23 -15.88
N GLY A 95 -3.26 -20.35 -15.65
CA GLY A 95 -3.30 -18.95 -16.11
C GLY A 95 -4.08 -17.98 -15.20
N VAL A 96 -4.54 -18.43 -14.04
CA VAL A 96 -5.21 -17.58 -13.04
C VAL A 96 -4.35 -17.47 -11.79
N ASN A 97 -4.09 -16.23 -11.35
CA ASN A 97 -3.35 -15.94 -10.12
C ASN A 97 -4.26 -16.00 -8.89
N TYR A 98 -3.81 -16.74 -7.87
CA TYR A 98 -4.46 -16.90 -6.57
C TYR A 98 -3.54 -16.41 -5.45
N PRO A 99 -3.67 -15.13 -5.06
CA PRO A 99 -2.93 -14.59 -3.94
C PRO A 99 -3.67 -14.82 -2.61
N ALA A 100 -2.93 -14.98 -1.52
CA ALA A 100 -3.46 -15.06 -0.16
C ALA A 100 -2.53 -14.36 0.84
N PRO A 101 -3.08 -13.65 1.84
CA PRO A 101 -2.26 -12.94 2.81
C PRO A 101 -1.66 -13.94 3.79
N VAL A 102 -0.46 -13.63 4.26
CA VAL A 102 0.17 -14.38 5.34
C VAL A 102 -0.03 -13.60 6.63
N GLU A 103 -0.70 -14.22 7.58
CA GLU A 103 -0.88 -13.69 8.93
C GLU A 103 -0.09 -14.56 9.90
N PHE A 104 0.94 -13.99 10.53
CA PHE A 104 1.73 -14.68 11.54
C PHE A 104 1.09 -14.56 12.92
N ASP A 105 1.16 -15.64 13.68
CA ASP A 105 0.85 -15.65 15.09
C ASP A 105 1.98 -15.05 15.94
N ALA A 106 1.75 -14.95 17.26
CA ALA A 106 2.74 -14.42 18.20
C ALA A 106 4.02 -15.28 18.31
N ALA A 107 3.98 -16.54 17.86
CA ALA A 107 5.15 -17.42 17.81
C ALA A 107 5.90 -17.33 16.47
N GLY A 108 5.42 -16.51 15.52
CA GLY A 108 5.99 -16.38 14.19
C GLY A 108 5.63 -17.53 13.25
N ALA A 109 4.58 -18.30 13.54
CA ALA A 109 4.04 -19.31 12.65
C ALA A 109 2.83 -18.77 11.88
N ALA A 110 2.66 -19.19 10.63
CA ALA A 110 1.50 -18.88 9.80
C ALA A 110 1.00 -20.16 9.11
N ALA A 111 -0.31 -20.37 9.12
CA ALA A 111 -0.97 -21.47 8.44
C ALA A 111 -1.90 -20.92 7.35
N VAL A 112 -1.65 -21.24 6.09
CA VAL A 112 -2.42 -20.68 4.95
C VAL A 112 -2.95 -21.79 4.04
N ASN A 113 -4.26 -21.81 3.82
CA ASN A 113 -4.88 -22.70 2.84
C ASN A 113 -5.09 -21.94 1.52
N LEU A 114 -4.41 -22.37 0.47
CA LEU A 114 -4.61 -21.87 -0.89
C LEU A 114 -5.63 -22.74 -1.60
N THR A 115 -6.67 -22.12 -2.16
CA THR A 115 -7.67 -22.80 -2.97
C THR A 115 -7.63 -22.25 -4.39
N VAL A 116 -7.44 -23.14 -5.37
CA VAL A 116 -7.48 -22.85 -6.80
C VAL A 116 -8.71 -23.49 -7.42
N TYR A 117 -9.14 -23.01 -8.58
CA TYR A 117 -10.31 -23.54 -9.27
C TYR A 117 -9.99 -23.80 -10.73
N GLU A 118 -10.62 -24.83 -11.30
CA GLU A 118 -10.60 -25.10 -12.73
C GLU A 118 -11.12 -23.88 -13.49
N PRO A 119 -10.45 -23.46 -14.57
CA PRO A 119 -10.94 -22.37 -15.39
C PRO A 119 -12.15 -22.81 -16.22
N THR A 120 -12.97 -21.82 -16.61
CA THR A 120 -14.00 -21.97 -17.64
C THR A 120 -13.94 -20.79 -18.59
N ARG A 121 -14.17 -21.05 -19.88
CA ARG A 121 -14.36 -20.02 -20.92
C ARG A 121 -15.84 -19.80 -21.24
N THR A 122 -16.71 -20.68 -20.77
CA THR A 122 -18.15 -20.51 -20.85
C THR A 122 -18.59 -19.57 -19.73
N GLU A 123 -19.25 -18.48 -20.10
CA GLU A 123 -19.79 -17.48 -19.17
C GLU A 123 -20.74 -18.18 -18.17
N PRO A 124 -20.41 -18.21 -16.87
CA PRO A 124 -21.33 -18.72 -15.85
C PRO A 124 -22.50 -17.74 -15.69
N PRO A 125 -23.56 -18.10 -14.94
CA PRO A 125 -24.66 -17.18 -14.63
C PRO A 125 -24.19 -16.06 -13.67
N LEU A 126 -23.37 -15.13 -14.18
CA LEU A 126 -22.86 -13.99 -13.44
C LEU A 126 -24.01 -13.07 -13.02
N ARG A 127 -23.90 -12.55 -11.80
CA ARG A 127 -24.89 -11.66 -11.19
C ARG A 127 -24.17 -10.51 -10.50
N VAL A 128 -24.75 -9.33 -10.51
CA VAL A 128 -24.25 -8.18 -9.76
C VAL A 128 -25.10 -8.04 -8.51
N GLU A 129 -24.55 -8.43 -7.36
CA GLU A 129 -25.26 -8.33 -6.08
C GLU A 129 -25.56 -6.87 -5.73
N ALA A 130 -24.61 -5.98 -5.96
CA ALA A 130 -24.78 -4.55 -5.74
C ALA A 130 -24.10 -3.72 -6.82
N LEU A 131 -24.80 -2.72 -7.33
CA LEU A 131 -24.24 -1.64 -8.13
C LEU A 131 -24.34 -0.34 -7.32
N ARG A 132 -23.22 0.33 -7.05
CA ARG A 132 -23.24 1.69 -6.48
C ARG A 132 -22.73 2.67 -7.52
N VAL A 133 -23.53 3.69 -7.82
CA VAL A 133 -23.17 4.76 -8.75
C VAL A 133 -23.06 6.05 -7.95
N LEU A 134 -21.88 6.65 -7.93
CA LEU A 134 -21.61 7.92 -7.30
C LEU A 134 -21.43 8.96 -8.40
N VAL A 135 -22.16 10.07 -8.32
CA VAL A 135 -22.09 11.16 -9.27
C VAL A 135 -21.83 12.46 -8.52
N SER A 136 -20.74 13.14 -8.87
CA SER A 136 -20.40 14.47 -8.37
C SER A 136 -20.39 15.45 -9.54
N ALA A 137 -21.30 16.41 -9.56
CA ALA A 137 -21.25 17.51 -10.53
C ALA A 137 -20.51 18.71 -9.92
N GLU A 138 -19.42 19.11 -10.56
CA GLU A 138 -18.53 20.18 -10.12
C GLU A 138 -18.19 21.07 -11.32
N GLY A 139 -18.69 22.32 -11.30
CA GLY A 139 -18.57 23.23 -12.45
C GLY A 139 -19.13 22.61 -13.74
N ALA A 140 -18.28 22.46 -14.75
CA ALA A 140 -18.64 21.95 -16.08
C ALA A 140 -18.43 20.44 -16.27
N ARG A 141 -18.10 19.69 -15.21
CA ARG A 141 -17.85 18.24 -15.28
C ARG A 141 -18.70 17.49 -14.28
N ALA A 142 -19.12 16.28 -14.66
CA ALA A 142 -19.71 15.32 -13.75
C ALA A 142 -18.77 14.11 -13.62
N ARG A 143 -18.18 13.91 -12.43
CA ARG A 143 -17.39 12.71 -12.14
C ARG A 143 -18.35 11.60 -11.76
N VAL A 144 -18.22 10.46 -12.43
CA VAL A 144 -19.02 9.26 -12.16
C VAL A 144 -18.08 8.14 -11.73
N GLN A 145 -18.44 7.47 -10.64
CA GLN A 145 -17.79 6.24 -10.19
C GLN A 145 -18.86 5.16 -10.02
N GLN A 146 -18.66 4.01 -10.66
CA GLN A 146 -19.53 2.85 -10.57
C GLN A 146 -18.77 1.72 -9.89
N GLU A 147 -19.35 1.15 -8.85
CA GLU A 147 -18.85 -0.02 -8.14
C GLU A 147 -19.79 -1.20 -8.36
N TYR A 148 -19.30 -2.24 -9.02
CA TYR A 148 -20.02 -3.49 -9.28
C TYR A 148 -19.49 -4.56 -8.33
N VAL A 149 -20.37 -5.08 -7.47
CA VAL A 149 -20.12 -6.26 -6.65
C VAL A 149 -20.61 -7.47 -7.43
N ILE A 150 -19.67 -8.14 -8.11
CA ILE A 150 -19.96 -9.22 -9.05
C ILE A 150 -19.84 -10.56 -8.32
N GLN A 151 -20.85 -11.41 -8.46
CA GLN A 151 -20.88 -12.75 -7.91
C GLN A 151 -20.72 -13.81 -9.00
N ASN A 152 -19.69 -14.64 -8.87
CA ASN A 152 -19.55 -15.88 -9.63
C ASN A 152 -20.00 -17.06 -8.76
N SER A 153 -21.22 -17.53 -9.00
CA SER A 153 -21.89 -18.63 -8.29
C SER A 153 -21.85 -19.96 -9.07
N SER A 154 -20.86 -20.15 -9.94
CA SER A 154 -20.71 -21.38 -10.73
C SER A 154 -20.73 -22.65 -9.86
N GLN A 155 -21.41 -23.69 -10.35
CA GLN A 155 -21.48 -25.01 -9.72
C GLN A 155 -21.13 -26.09 -10.77
N PRO A 156 -20.03 -26.86 -10.60
CA PRO A 156 -19.02 -26.70 -9.55
C PRO A 156 -18.28 -25.35 -9.64
N PRO A 157 -17.67 -24.85 -8.55
CA PRO A 157 -17.02 -23.54 -8.52
C PRO A 157 -15.87 -23.50 -9.51
N ARG A 158 -15.90 -22.56 -10.46
CA ARG A 158 -14.89 -22.40 -11.53
C ARG A 158 -14.49 -20.94 -11.69
N SER A 159 -13.22 -20.70 -12.00
CA SER A 159 -12.75 -19.36 -12.35
C SER A 159 -13.11 -19.04 -13.79
N TYR A 160 -13.92 -18.02 -14.02
CA TYR A 160 -14.29 -17.60 -15.37
C TYR A 160 -13.22 -16.67 -15.94
N ILE A 161 -12.73 -17.01 -17.13
CA ILE A 161 -11.76 -16.22 -17.88
C ILE A 161 -12.06 -16.32 -19.36
N ASN A 162 -12.11 -15.18 -20.04
CA ASN A 162 -12.34 -15.12 -21.48
C ASN A 162 -11.36 -14.11 -22.11
N SER A 163 -10.64 -14.55 -23.13
CA SER A 163 -9.68 -13.71 -23.87
C SER A 163 -10.38 -12.57 -24.62
N GLU A 164 -11.65 -12.76 -25.00
CA GLU A 164 -12.48 -11.75 -25.67
C GLU A 164 -13.15 -10.77 -24.68
N GLY A 165 -12.91 -10.92 -23.37
CA GLY A 165 -13.51 -10.11 -22.32
C GLY A 165 -14.29 -10.97 -21.31
N THR A 166 -13.84 -10.98 -20.07
CA THR A 166 -14.46 -11.73 -18.96
C THR A 166 -15.65 -10.97 -18.38
N PHE A 167 -15.53 -9.66 -18.17
CA PHE A 167 -16.64 -8.84 -17.68
C PHE A 167 -16.87 -7.68 -18.62
N ARG A 168 -18.12 -7.44 -18.99
CA ARG A 168 -18.55 -6.33 -19.85
C ARG A 168 -19.24 -5.24 -19.05
N PHE A 169 -19.02 -4.00 -19.43
CA PHE A 169 -19.72 -2.87 -18.86
C PHE A 169 -19.96 -1.80 -19.92
N ARG A 170 -20.87 -0.89 -19.61
CA ARG A 170 -21.22 0.21 -20.49
C ARG A 170 -21.22 1.53 -19.76
N VAL A 171 -20.61 2.51 -20.41
CA VAL A 171 -20.60 3.93 -20.04
C VAL A 171 -21.27 4.74 -21.16
N PRO A 172 -21.58 6.02 -20.94
CA PRO A 172 -22.08 6.88 -22.01
C PRO A 172 -21.16 6.87 -23.25
N PRO A 173 -21.71 6.91 -24.47
CA PRO A 173 -20.95 6.70 -25.72
C PRO A 173 -19.87 7.75 -25.97
N GLU A 174 -19.97 8.93 -25.36
CA GLU A 174 -18.96 9.99 -25.39
C GLU A 174 -17.70 9.64 -24.58
N ILE A 175 -17.76 8.63 -23.71
CA ILE A 175 -16.63 8.19 -22.89
C ILE A 175 -15.83 7.13 -23.66
N THR A 176 -14.61 7.49 -24.04
CA THR A 176 -13.71 6.60 -24.78
C THR A 176 -12.64 5.94 -23.91
N GLU A 177 -12.32 6.53 -22.75
CA GLU A 177 -11.24 6.09 -21.87
C GLU A 177 -11.71 6.09 -20.41
N PRO A 178 -12.46 5.08 -19.96
CA PRO A 178 -12.80 4.93 -18.56
C PRO A 178 -11.62 4.36 -17.76
N ASP A 179 -11.44 4.86 -16.53
CA ASP A 179 -10.53 4.25 -15.56
C ASP A 179 -11.20 3.01 -14.97
N VAL A 180 -10.52 1.86 -15.00
CA VAL A 180 -11.05 0.61 -14.43
C VAL A 180 -10.08 0.01 -13.44
N ALA A 181 -10.60 -0.42 -12.30
CA ALA A 181 -9.86 -1.16 -11.30
C ALA A 181 -10.69 -2.31 -10.74
N VAL A 182 -10.01 -3.36 -10.30
CA VAL A 182 -10.61 -4.41 -9.47
C VAL A 182 -10.10 -4.24 -8.05
N ARG A 183 -10.99 -4.37 -7.07
CA ARG A 183 -10.61 -4.36 -5.66
C ARG A 183 -9.81 -5.61 -5.36
N GLY A 184 -8.51 -5.42 -5.17
CA GLY A 184 -7.58 -6.45 -4.75
C GLY A 184 -7.58 -6.66 -3.24
N MET A 185 -6.54 -7.35 -2.78
CA MET A 185 -6.33 -7.59 -1.36
C MET A 185 -6.12 -6.29 -0.58
N MET A 186 -6.45 -6.30 0.71
CA MET A 186 -6.35 -5.12 1.59
C MET A 186 -7.10 -3.89 1.04
N ASN A 187 -8.17 -4.11 0.25
CA ASN A 187 -8.96 -3.05 -0.39
C ASN A 187 -8.16 -2.17 -1.38
N MET A 188 -7.00 -2.64 -1.86
CA MET A 188 -6.16 -1.91 -2.81
C MET A 188 -6.73 -2.01 -4.23
N PRO A 189 -6.85 -0.90 -4.98
CA PRO A 189 -7.29 -0.95 -6.37
C PRO A 189 -6.20 -1.52 -7.27
N LEU A 190 -6.54 -2.53 -8.08
CA LEU A 190 -5.70 -3.08 -9.12
C LEU A 190 -6.21 -2.59 -10.48
N THR A 191 -5.50 -1.62 -11.06
CA THR A 191 -5.83 -1.06 -12.38
C THR A 191 -5.93 -2.16 -13.44
N GLN A 192 -6.97 -2.09 -14.26
CA GLN A 192 -7.21 -2.99 -15.39
C GLN A 192 -7.31 -2.18 -16.67
N SER A 193 -6.89 -2.78 -17.78
CA SER A 193 -7.17 -2.24 -19.11
C SER A 193 -8.62 -2.49 -19.48
N ALA A 194 -9.30 -1.45 -19.96
CA ALA A 194 -10.63 -1.55 -20.57
C ALA A 194 -10.47 -1.71 -22.09
N ASP A 195 -10.83 -2.86 -22.62
CA ASP A 195 -10.82 -3.13 -24.05
C ASP A 195 -12.15 -2.63 -24.67
N PRO A 196 -12.14 -1.76 -25.68
CA PRO A 196 -13.36 -1.29 -26.34
C PRO A 196 -14.17 -2.43 -26.96
N GLY A 197 -15.49 -2.34 -26.83
CA GLY A 197 -16.46 -3.27 -27.41
C GLY A 197 -16.82 -2.93 -28.85
N LYS A 198 -17.97 -3.45 -29.32
CA LYS A 198 -18.42 -3.27 -30.72
C LYS A 198 -19.17 -1.97 -30.94
N ILE A 199 -19.72 -1.40 -29.88
CA ILE A 199 -20.57 -0.20 -29.90
C ILE A 199 -19.92 0.87 -29.01
N PRO A 200 -20.01 2.18 -29.35
CA PRO A 200 -19.51 3.25 -28.49
C PRO A 200 -20.02 3.13 -27.05
N GLY A 201 -19.11 3.31 -26.08
CA GLY A 201 -19.40 3.20 -24.65
C GLY A 201 -19.40 1.76 -24.11
N GLU A 202 -19.32 0.73 -24.96
CA GLU A 202 -19.14 -0.66 -24.51
C GLU A 202 -17.65 -0.95 -24.26
N PHE A 203 -17.36 -1.58 -23.13
CA PHE A 203 -16.01 -2.02 -22.78
C PHE A 203 -16.04 -3.38 -22.12
N SER A 204 -14.90 -4.07 -22.14
CA SER A 204 -14.70 -5.31 -21.41
C SER A 204 -13.35 -5.33 -20.71
N ILE A 205 -13.23 -6.14 -19.65
CA ILE A 205 -11.95 -6.44 -19.01
C ILE A 205 -11.66 -7.94 -19.07
N ARG A 206 -10.38 -8.29 -19.17
CA ARG A 206 -9.90 -9.68 -19.16
C ARG A 206 -9.57 -10.22 -17.76
N TYR A 207 -9.96 -9.52 -16.70
CA TYR A 207 -9.70 -9.95 -15.33
C TYR A 207 -10.44 -11.28 -15.02
N PRO A 208 -9.76 -12.31 -14.48
CA PRO A 208 -10.41 -13.57 -14.14
C PRO A 208 -11.38 -13.42 -12.96
N LEU A 209 -12.64 -13.82 -13.14
CA LEU A 209 -13.65 -13.82 -12.09
C LEU A 209 -13.63 -15.15 -11.36
N LYS A 210 -12.98 -15.19 -10.19
CA LYS A 210 -12.92 -16.37 -9.32
C LYS A 210 -14.30 -16.65 -8.70
N PRO A 211 -14.58 -17.88 -8.23
CA PRO A 211 -15.77 -18.16 -7.44
C PRO A 211 -15.90 -17.22 -6.23
N GLY A 212 -17.13 -16.76 -5.99
CA GLY A 212 -17.42 -15.76 -4.96
C GLY A 212 -17.48 -14.33 -5.51
N GLU A 213 -17.17 -13.38 -4.63
CA GLU A 213 -17.33 -11.95 -4.90
C GLU A 213 -16.08 -11.36 -5.57
N THR A 214 -16.29 -10.49 -6.55
CA THR A 214 -15.28 -9.61 -7.12
C THR A 214 -15.86 -8.20 -7.23
N THR A 215 -15.25 -7.24 -6.54
CA THR A 215 -15.66 -5.83 -6.66
C THR A 215 -14.86 -5.14 -7.78
N MET A 216 -15.55 -4.60 -8.76
CA MET A 216 -14.98 -3.82 -9.86
C MET A 216 -15.39 -2.36 -9.74
N ILE A 217 -14.47 -1.44 -10.02
CA ILE A 217 -14.65 0.00 -9.90
C ILE A 217 -14.37 0.61 -11.27
N ILE A 218 -15.28 1.44 -11.75
CA ILE A 218 -15.20 2.13 -13.04
C ILE A 218 -15.38 3.62 -12.77
N SER A 219 -14.47 4.45 -13.26
CA SER A 219 -14.54 5.90 -13.09
C SER A 219 -14.39 6.62 -14.42
N TYR A 220 -15.17 7.68 -14.63
CA TYR A 220 -15.08 8.52 -15.81
C TYR A 220 -15.62 9.93 -15.54
N GLN A 221 -15.38 10.85 -16.48
CA GLN A 221 -15.89 12.22 -16.42
C GLN A 221 -16.82 12.49 -17.60
N ALA A 222 -18.07 12.81 -17.31
CA ALA A 222 -19.03 13.26 -18.31
C ALA A 222 -19.00 14.79 -18.47
N ASP A 223 -19.38 15.26 -19.66
CA ASP A 223 -19.64 16.68 -19.88
C ASP A 223 -20.87 17.12 -19.09
N TYR A 224 -20.74 18.24 -18.38
CA TYR A 224 -21.81 18.87 -17.62
C TYR A 224 -21.91 20.37 -17.91
N THR A 225 -21.32 20.84 -19.01
CA THR A 225 -21.27 22.28 -19.37
C THR A 225 -22.66 22.91 -19.49
N SER A 226 -23.67 22.13 -19.89
CA SER A 226 -25.07 22.59 -19.99
C SER A 226 -25.86 22.54 -18.67
N GLY A 227 -25.22 22.18 -17.56
CA GLY A 227 -25.89 21.92 -16.28
C GLY A 227 -26.79 20.68 -16.32
N ARG A 228 -26.49 19.73 -17.22
CA ARG A 228 -27.23 18.49 -17.42
C ARG A 228 -26.30 17.34 -17.76
N ALA A 229 -26.61 16.15 -17.26
CA ALA A 229 -25.98 14.88 -17.65
C ALA A 229 -27.03 13.78 -17.74
N ALA A 230 -26.80 12.83 -18.64
CA ALA A 230 -27.63 11.64 -18.77
C ALA A 230 -26.77 10.40 -18.54
N LEU A 231 -27.12 9.61 -17.52
CA LEU A 231 -26.54 8.32 -17.26
C LEU A 231 -27.50 7.28 -17.81
N VAL A 232 -27.28 6.86 -19.05
CA VAL A 232 -28.08 5.82 -19.72
C VAL A 232 -27.17 4.66 -20.05
N SER A 233 -27.50 3.48 -19.53
CA SER A 233 -26.74 2.26 -19.77
C SER A 233 -27.66 1.05 -19.80
N ALA A 234 -27.27 0.01 -20.54
CA ALA A 234 -27.98 -1.26 -20.55
C ALA A 234 -27.37 -2.19 -19.50
N VAL A 235 -28.23 -2.92 -18.79
CA VAL A 235 -27.83 -3.89 -17.77
C VAL A 235 -27.35 -5.17 -18.44
N ASP A 236 -26.04 -5.38 -18.54
CA ASP A 236 -25.46 -6.58 -19.18
C ASP A 236 -25.60 -7.87 -18.33
N TYR A 237 -25.72 -7.70 -17.01
CA TYR A 237 -25.85 -8.76 -16.00
C TYR A 237 -26.98 -8.43 -15.04
N PRO A 238 -27.84 -9.38 -14.61
CA PRO A 238 -28.87 -9.10 -13.62
C PRO A 238 -28.29 -8.46 -12.35
N ILE A 239 -28.95 -7.41 -11.84
CA ILE A 239 -28.54 -6.65 -10.65
C ILE A 239 -29.59 -6.75 -9.55
N ASP A 240 -29.18 -7.14 -8.35
CA ASP A 240 -30.11 -7.35 -7.22
C ASP A 240 -30.50 -6.02 -6.59
N ARG A 241 -29.51 -5.15 -6.35
CA ARG A 241 -29.70 -3.81 -5.83
C ARG A 241 -28.78 -2.82 -6.54
N ALA A 242 -29.31 -1.66 -6.89
CA ALA A 242 -28.55 -0.52 -7.37
C ALA A 242 -28.81 0.71 -6.50
N GLU A 243 -27.75 1.40 -6.13
CA GLU A 243 -27.77 2.66 -5.37
C GLU A 243 -27.17 3.76 -6.24
N LEU A 244 -27.86 4.90 -6.35
CA LEU A 244 -27.37 6.10 -7.02
C LEU A 244 -27.21 7.21 -5.98
N HIS A 245 -25.98 7.69 -5.80
CA HIS A 245 -25.62 8.77 -4.90
C HIS A 245 -25.24 10.00 -5.73
N VAL A 246 -25.94 11.11 -5.50
CA VAL A 246 -25.81 12.32 -6.32
C VAL A 246 -25.40 13.50 -5.45
N PHE A 247 -24.30 14.15 -5.81
CA PHE A 247 -23.79 15.37 -5.22
C PHE A 247 -23.70 16.48 -6.29
N PRO A 248 -24.07 17.74 -5.96
CA PRO A 248 -24.69 18.16 -4.70
C PRO A 248 -26.17 17.76 -4.59
N SER A 249 -26.72 17.81 -3.38
CA SER A 249 -28.13 17.48 -3.11
C SER A 249 -29.14 18.48 -3.69
N SER A 250 -28.68 19.59 -4.27
CA SER A 250 -29.52 20.56 -4.99
C SER A 250 -29.87 20.11 -6.41
N LEU A 251 -29.19 19.11 -6.95
CA LEU A 251 -29.45 18.61 -8.31
C LEU A 251 -30.83 17.93 -8.40
N GLN A 252 -31.51 18.13 -9.51
CA GLN A 252 -32.73 17.40 -9.84
C GLN A 252 -32.37 16.10 -10.54
N VAL A 253 -32.99 15.01 -10.12
CA VAL A 253 -32.79 13.67 -10.69
C VAL A 253 -34.12 13.13 -11.22
N ASP A 254 -34.18 12.90 -12.53
CA ASP A 254 -35.30 12.23 -13.19
C ASP A 254 -34.89 10.80 -13.57
N SER A 255 -35.62 9.81 -13.06
CA SER A 255 -35.41 8.40 -13.36
C SER A 255 -36.72 7.63 -13.26
N LYS A 256 -36.92 6.69 -14.20
CA LYS A 256 -38.01 5.70 -14.14
C LYS A 256 -37.65 4.48 -13.28
N VAL A 257 -36.35 4.27 -13.03
CA VAL A 257 -35.83 3.05 -12.40
C VAL A 257 -35.39 3.32 -10.97
N PHE A 258 -34.67 4.42 -10.75
CA PHE A 258 -34.22 4.85 -9.43
C PHE A 258 -35.31 5.61 -8.70
N LYS A 259 -35.62 5.17 -7.48
CA LYS A 259 -36.57 5.82 -6.57
C LYS A 259 -35.79 6.58 -5.50
N PHE A 260 -36.24 7.78 -5.17
CA PHE A 260 -35.62 8.58 -4.12
C PHE A 260 -35.67 7.87 -2.76
N ALA A 261 -34.52 7.81 -2.09
CA ALA A 261 -34.30 7.10 -0.83
C ALA A 261 -33.81 8.02 0.30
N GLY A 262 -33.74 9.34 0.07
CA GLY A 262 -33.41 10.35 1.08
C GLY A 262 -32.20 11.19 0.74
N VAL A 263 -31.81 12.05 1.68
CA VAL A 263 -30.62 12.90 1.59
C VAL A 263 -29.75 12.66 2.81
N ASP A 264 -28.44 12.53 2.61
CA ASP A 264 -27.44 12.68 3.67
C ASP A 264 -27.18 14.19 3.88
N PRO A 265 -27.67 14.79 4.98
CA PRO A 265 -27.54 16.23 5.21
C PRO A 265 -26.11 16.64 5.57
N VAL A 266 -25.27 15.72 6.02
CA VAL A 266 -23.88 16.01 6.42
C VAL A 266 -23.01 16.18 5.18
N ASN A 267 -23.18 15.29 4.21
CA ASN A 267 -22.39 15.27 2.98
C ASN A 267 -23.08 15.96 1.80
N GLY A 268 -24.36 16.35 1.94
CA GLY A 268 -25.14 16.96 0.86
C GLY A 268 -25.34 16.00 -0.31
N ILE A 269 -25.60 14.71 -0.04
CA ILE A 269 -25.73 13.66 -1.06
C ILE A 269 -27.16 13.17 -1.09
N GLN A 270 -27.81 13.21 -2.26
CA GLN A 270 -29.08 12.51 -2.48
C GLN A 270 -28.84 11.05 -2.76
N ARG A 271 -29.71 10.20 -2.23
CA ARG A 271 -29.66 8.74 -2.42
C ARG A 271 -30.90 8.28 -3.17
N PHE A 272 -30.71 7.40 -4.12
CA PHE A 272 -31.77 6.73 -4.85
C PHE A 272 -31.48 5.24 -4.95
N GLU A 273 -32.52 4.43 -5.02
CA GLU A 273 -32.42 2.97 -5.00
C GLU A 273 -33.27 2.33 -6.11
N ALA A 274 -32.75 1.24 -6.66
CA ALA A 274 -33.46 0.34 -7.55
C ALA A 274 -33.15 -1.11 -7.16
N THR A 275 -34.05 -2.04 -7.44
CA THR A 275 -33.88 -3.45 -7.09
C THR A 275 -34.34 -4.36 -8.21
N ASN A 276 -33.81 -5.58 -8.25
CA ASN A 276 -34.19 -6.65 -9.18
C ASN A 276 -34.19 -6.22 -10.66
N LEU A 277 -33.09 -5.64 -11.12
CA LEU A 277 -32.94 -5.23 -12.51
C LEU A 277 -32.57 -6.45 -13.37
N PRO A 278 -33.42 -6.86 -14.32
CA PRO A 278 -33.11 -7.98 -15.20
C PRO A 278 -32.05 -7.58 -16.24
N ARG A 279 -31.39 -8.58 -16.82
CA ARG A 279 -30.53 -8.39 -17.99
C ARG A 279 -31.31 -7.71 -19.12
N GLY A 280 -30.69 -6.73 -19.77
CA GLY A 280 -31.30 -5.94 -20.84
C GLY A 280 -32.18 -4.79 -20.35
N ALA A 281 -32.40 -4.64 -19.04
CA ALA A 281 -33.05 -3.44 -18.50
C ALA A 281 -32.23 -2.18 -18.83
N THR A 282 -32.92 -1.06 -19.01
CA THR A 282 -32.27 0.24 -19.18
C THR A 282 -32.12 0.90 -17.82
N LEU A 283 -30.88 1.09 -17.39
CA LEU A 283 -30.53 1.91 -16.23
C LEU A 283 -30.43 3.36 -16.69
N GLU A 284 -31.31 4.23 -16.20
CA GLU A 284 -31.41 5.61 -16.66
C GLU A 284 -31.55 6.58 -15.49
N ALA A 285 -30.71 7.62 -15.45
CA ALA A 285 -30.89 8.78 -14.58
C ALA A 285 -30.47 10.05 -15.32
N ARG A 286 -31.34 11.05 -15.35
CA ARG A 286 -31.06 12.39 -15.90
C ARG A 286 -30.87 13.36 -14.76
N LEU A 287 -29.73 14.03 -14.77
CA LEU A 287 -29.32 15.01 -13.78
C LEU A 287 -29.47 16.40 -14.39
N SER A 288 -29.98 17.35 -13.62
CA SER A 288 -30.02 18.75 -14.02
C SER A 288 -29.90 19.69 -12.83
N GLY A 289 -29.35 20.87 -13.08
CA GLY A 289 -29.15 21.90 -12.06
C GLY A 289 -27.70 22.34 -11.98
N GLU A 290 -27.45 23.31 -11.10
CA GLU A 290 -26.13 23.89 -10.90
C GLU A 290 -25.26 22.92 -10.07
N GLY A 291 -24.10 22.57 -10.63
CA GLY A 291 -23.10 21.77 -9.93
C GLY A 291 -22.51 22.52 -8.75
N ALA A 292 -21.81 21.82 -7.87
CA ALA A 292 -21.05 22.49 -6.82
C ALA A 292 -20.03 23.43 -7.47
N ALA A 293 -19.78 24.58 -6.83
CA ALA A 293 -18.71 25.47 -7.25
C ALA A 293 -17.41 24.67 -7.23
N GLY A 294 -16.88 24.35 -8.41
CA GLY A 294 -15.61 23.65 -8.51
C GLY A 294 -14.57 24.47 -7.78
N SER A 295 -13.76 23.83 -6.94
CA SER A 295 -12.52 24.43 -6.46
C SER A 295 -11.56 24.53 -7.65
N SER A 296 -11.82 25.49 -8.53
CA SER A 296 -10.82 25.94 -9.47
C SER A 296 -9.67 26.51 -8.64
N SER A 297 -8.61 25.73 -8.47
CA SER A 297 -7.29 26.26 -8.14
C SER A 297 -6.80 27.08 -9.34
N GLY A 298 -7.46 28.21 -9.56
CA GLY A 298 -7.02 29.30 -10.41
C GLY A 298 -6.28 30.27 -9.52
N THR A 299 -4.96 30.22 -9.56
CA THR A 299 -4.08 31.24 -9.00
C THR A 299 -4.34 32.55 -9.75
N ALA A 300 -5.28 33.35 -9.25
CA ALA A 300 -5.47 34.73 -9.65
C ALA A 300 -5.23 35.59 -8.42
N GLN A 301 -3.98 36.04 -8.30
CA GLN A 301 -3.55 37.06 -7.37
C GLN A 301 -4.22 38.38 -7.78
N GLY A 302 -5.17 38.81 -6.95
CA GLY A 302 -5.83 40.10 -7.07
C GLY A 302 -6.20 40.56 -5.66
N GLU A 303 -5.40 41.46 -5.11
CA GLU A 303 -5.61 42.10 -3.82
C GLU A 303 -6.97 42.82 -3.80
N GLY A 304 -7.86 42.36 -2.93
CA GLY A 304 -9.12 43.02 -2.61
C GLY A 304 -9.34 42.91 -1.10
N GLN A 305 -9.27 44.06 -0.43
CA GLN A 305 -9.35 44.24 1.02
C GLN A 305 -10.47 43.41 1.67
N VAL A 306 -10.10 42.54 2.62
CA VAL A 306 -11.06 41.88 3.52
C VAL A 306 -11.37 42.82 4.68
N GLN A 307 -12.54 43.45 4.62
CA GLN A 307 -13.15 44.18 5.72
C GLN A 307 -13.71 43.14 6.72
N VAL A 308 -12.97 42.88 7.80
CA VAL A 308 -13.45 42.01 8.88
C VAL A 308 -14.35 42.82 9.81
N VAL A 309 -15.65 42.54 9.76
CA VAL A 309 -16.60 42.98 10.78
C VAL A 309 -16.47 42.02 11.97
N PRO A 310 -16.09 42.47 13.18
CA PRO A 310 -15.92 41.58 14.32
C PRO A 310 -17.30 41.21 14.90
N SER A 311 -17.65 39.93 14.85
CA SER A 311 -18.77 39.36 15.61
C SER A 311 -18.34 39.04 17.05
N SER A 312 -19.18 39.45 17.99
CA SER A 312 -18.94 39.61 19.43
C SER A 312 -18.96 38.31 20.26
N MET A 313 -18.54 37.18 19.69
CA MET A 313 -18.66 35.85 20.34
C MET A 313 -17.34 35.15 20.67
N THR A 314 -16.20 35.85 20.60
CA THR A 314 -14.87 35.29 20.88
C THR A 314 -14.28 35.67 22.25
N ARG A 315 -15.04 36.32 23.14
CA ARG A 315 -14.49 36.85 24.42
C ARG A 315 -14.48 35.91 25.63
N LEU A 316 -14.98 34.67 25.53
CA LEU A 316 -14.89 33.70 26.67
C LEU A 316 -14.14 32.39 26.38
N GLY A 317 -13.80 32.06 25.14
CA GLY A 317 -13.07 30.81 24.81
C GLY A 317 -11.54 30.92 24.85
N ALA A 318 -10.98 32.10 24.61
CA ALA A 318 -9.54 32.29 24.48
C ALA A 318 -8.73 32.06 25.78
N PRO A 319 -9.15 32.50 26.99
CA PRO A 319 -8.36 32.27 28.19
C PRO A 319 -8.42 30.81 28.67
N ALA A 320 -9.52 30.10 28.43
CA ALA A 320 -9.67 28.69 28.82
C ALA A 320 -8.80 27.75 27.96
N LEU A 321 -8.71 28.01 26.65
CA LEU A 321 -7.84 27.28 25.72
C LEU A 321 -6.35 27.53 26.01
N LEU A 322 -5.97 28.76 26.40
CA LEU A 322 -4.60 29.09 26.76
C LEU A 322 -4.15 28.36 28.04
N CYS A 323 -5.01 28.31 29.07
CA CYS A 323 -4.72 27.57 30.29
C CYS A 323 -4.58 26.06 30.04
N PHE A 324 -5.44 25.49 29.19
CA PHE A 324 -5.35 24.07 28.85
C PHE A 324 -4.07 23.74 28.05
N LEU A 325 -3.69 24.59 27.08
CA LEU A 325 -2.44 24.45 26.33
C LEU A 325 -1.20 24.58 27.22
N LEU A 326 -1.22 25.48 28.21
CA LEU A 326 -0.10 25.65 29.15
C LEU A 326 0.08 24.45 30.07
N VAL A 327 -1.01 23.85 30.56
CA VAL A 327 -0.95 22.60 31.36
C VAL A 327 -0.46 21.43 30.52
N LEU A 328 -0.87 21.35 29.25
CA LEU A 328 -0.49 20.29 28.32
C LEU A 328 1.00 20.41 27.91
N LEU A 329 1.49 21.63 27.68
CA LEU A 329 2.91 21.91 27.44
C LEU A 329 3.78 21.65 28.67
N TRP A 330 3.29 21.95 29.88
CA TRP A 330 3.99 21.63 31.12
C TRP A 330 4.06 20.12 31.37
N ALA A 331 2.97 19.39 31.12
CA ALA A 331 2.92 17.93 31.21
C ALA A 331 3.81 17.23 30.16
N LEU A 332 3.90 17.76 28.93
CA LEU A 332 4.86 17.28 27.93
C LEU A 332 6.31 17.60 28.33
N GLY A 333 6.57 18.80 28.84
CA GLY A 333 7.91 19.24 29.27
C GLY A 333 8.48 18.38 30.40
N VAL A 334 7.66 17.99 31.38
CA VAL A 334 8.06 17.10 32.48
C VAL A 334 8.33 15.67 32.01
N ARG A 335 7.60 15.17 31.00
CA ARG A 335 7.84 13.84 30.40
C ARG A 335 9.15 13.80 29.61
N VAL A 336 9.37 14.84 28.82
CA VAL A 336 10.54 14.97 27.94
C VAL A 336 11.83 15.22 28.76
N ALA A 337 11.76 15.98 29.86
CA ALA A 337 12.90 16.18 30.76
C ALA A 337 13.35 14.89 31.49
N ARG A 338 12.44 13.94 31.70
CA ARG A 338 12.74 12.68 32.41
C ARG A 338 13.42 11.63 31.52
N GLU A 339 13.28 11.72 30.20
CA GLU A 339 13.87 10.77 29.24
C GLU A 339 15.12 11.32 28.49
N TRP A 340 15.38 12.63 28.56
CA TRP A 340 16.54 13.27 27.93
C TRP A 340 17.95 12.79 28.39
N PRO A 341 18.19 12.30 29.63
CA PRO A 341 19.52 11.85 30.03
C PRO A 341 20.00 10.56 29.34
N GLN A 342 19.09 9.78 28.73
CA GLN A 342 19.42 8.49 28.12
C GLN A 342 19.80 8.58 26.64
N TRP A 343 19.25 9.56 25.90
CA TRP A 343 19.57 9.74 24.47
C TRP A 343 20.93 10.42 24.22
N LYS A 344 21.41 11.27 25.14
CA LYS A 344 22.75 11.87 25.02
C LYS A 344 23.90 10.87 25.21
N LYS A 345 23.67 9.71 25.83
CA LYS A 345 24.68 8.66 25.97
C LYS A 345 24.86 7.78 24.72
N ARG A 346 24.01 7.92 23.69
CA ARG A 346 24.06 7.12 22.45
C ARG A 346 24.60 7.85 21.21
N GLN A 347 24.98 9.13 21.32
CA GLN A 347 25.44 9.94 20.16
C GLN A 347 26.88 10.45 20.26
N HIS A 348 27.72 9.89 21.13
CA HIS A 348 29.15 10.08 20.99
C HIS A 348 29.68 9.10 19.95
N ALA A 349 29.64 9.49 18.67
CA ALA A 349 30.61 8.99 17.69
C ALA A 349 31.99 9.23 18.30
N SER A 350 32.77 8.16 18.49
CA SER A 350 34.09 8.26 19.11
C SER A 350 34.97 9.21 18.29
N PRO A 351 35.90 9.96 18.92
CA PRO A 351 36.83 10.84 18.19
C PRO A 351 37.53 10.14 17.02
N GLU A 352 37.80 8.83 17.17
CA GLU A 352 38.38 7.96 16.15
C GLU A 352 37.47 7.75 14.93
N GLN A 353 36.13 7.70 15.10
CA GLN A 353 35.19 7.56 13.99
C GLN A 353 35.14 8.82 13.13
N LYS A 354 35.15 10.01 13.77
CA LYS A 354 35.19 11.30 13.04
C LYS A 354 36.47 11.48 12.23
N GLU A 355 37.61 11.06 12.78
CA GLU A 355 38.89 11.11 12.06
C GLU A 355 38.90 10.13 10.87
N LEU A 356 38.28 8.95 11.02
CA LEU A 356 38.14 7.99 9.92
C LEU A 356 37.21 8.49 8.82
N GLU A 357 36.06 9.08 9.17
CA GLU A 357 35.12 9.67 8.21
C GLU A 357 35.78 10.77 7.39
N ALA A 358 36.54 11.67 8.04
CA ALA A 358 37.30 12.71 7.35
C ALA A 358 38.35 12.14 6.37
N LYS A 359 39.00 11.01 6.73
CA LYS A 359 39.93 10.32 5.82
C LYS A 359 39.22 9.70 4.62
N VAL A 360 38.02 9.14 4.82
CA VAL A 360 37.20 8.59 3.73
C VAL A 360 36.72 9.71 2.80
N GLU A 361 36.22 10.83 3.33
CA GLU A 361 35.81 11.99 2.53
C GLU A 361 36.97 12.57 1.73
N GLY A 362 38.17 12.71 2.32
CA GLY A 362 39.35 13.20 1.60
C GLY A 362 39.78 12.29 0.44
N LEU A 363 39.67 10.97 0.61
CA LEU A 363 39.96 10.01 -0.46
C LEU A 363 38.90 10.04 -1.57
N LEU A 364 37.64 10.30 -1.22
CA LEU A 364 36.57 10.44 -2.22
C LEU A 364 36.71 11.74 -3.02
N ASN A 365 37.06 12.84 -2.37
CA ASN A 365 37.28 14.12 -3.03
C ASN A 365 38.49 14.07 -3.97
N SER A 366 39.61 13.48 -3.53
CA SER A 366 40.77 13.30 -4.42
C SER A 366 40.48 12.41 -5.63
N LEU A 367 39.58 11.43 -5.50
CA LEU A 367 39.13 10.63 -6.65
C LEU A 367 38.29 11.46 -7.63
N ALA A 368 37.42 12.33 -7.11
CA ALA A 368 36.61 13.23 -7.93
C ALA A 368 37.47 14.27 -8.67
N ASP A 369 38.45 14.88 -7.99
CA ASP A 369 39.38 15.83 -8.60
C ASP A 369 40.23 15.16 -9.70
N LEU A 370 40.66 13.92 -9.49
CA LEU A 370 41.42 13.15 -10.48
C LEU A 370 40.56 12.80 -11.71
N ASP A 371 39.29 12.45 -11.50
CA ASP A 371 38.33 12.19 -12.58
C ASP A 371 38.03 13.48 -13.38
N GLU A 372 37.94 14.64 -12.73
CA GLU A 372 37.76 15.94 -13.38
C GLU A 372 39.00 16.39 -14.18
N LEU A 373 40.20 16.19 -13.63
CA LEU A 373 41.46 16.50 -14.31
C LEU A 373 41.69 15.62 -15.55
N PHE A 374 41.28 14.35 -15.49
CA PHE A 374 41.30 13.45 -16.65
C PHE A 374 40.25 13.86 -17.70
N ALA A 375 39.02 14.20 -17.27
CA ALA A 375 37.99 14.72 -18.17
C ALA A 375 38.41 16.03 -18.86
N ALA A 376 39.18 16.87 -18.18
CA ALA A 376 39.78 18.08 -18.73
C ALA A 376 41.02 17.82 -19.62
N GLY A 377 41.43 16.55 -19.81
CA GLY A 377 42.56 16.15 -20.65
C GLY A 377 43.94 16.54 -20.09
N LYS A 378 44.02 16.91 -18.81
CA LYS A 378 45.24 17.43 -18.17
C LYS A 378 46.15 16.34 -17.60
N VAL A 379 45.74 15.08 -17.66
CA VAL A 379 46.48 13.92 -17.11
C VAL A 379 46.60 12.84 -18.18
N ALA A 380 47.79 12.26 -18.34
CA ALA A 380 48.02 11.16 -19.26
C ALA A 380 47.26 9.90 -18.81
N GLU A 381 46.69 9.17 -19.75
CA GLU A 381 45.82 8.01 -19.46
C GLU A 381 46.50 6.95 -18.58
N LYS A 382 47.78 6.67 -18.84
CA LYS A 382 48.55 5.70 -18.05
C LYS A 382 48.78 6.14 -16.60
N SER A 383 49.00 7.43 -16.34
CA SER A 383 49.17 7.94 -14.97
C SER A 383 47.83 8.01 -14.24
N TYR A 384 46.76 8.39 -14.93
CA TYR A 384 45.40 8.40 -14.39
C TYR A 384 44.98 7.01 -13.88
N TRP A 385 45.14 5.96 -14.67
CA TRP A 385 44.75 4.60 -14.24
C TRP A 385 45.56 4.11 -13.06
N LYS A 386 46.86 4.44 -13.00
CA LYS A 386 47.72 4.09 -11.88
C LYS A 386 47.27 4.78 -10.59
N GLU A 387 47.09 6.09 -10.63
CA GLU A 387 46.70 6.90 -9.45
C GLU A 387 45.28 6.56 -8.99
N ARG A 388 44.35 6.29 -9.92
CA ARG A 388 42.99 5.87 -9.60
C ARG A 388 42.94 4.52 -8.89
N LEU A 389 43.77 3.56 -9.30
CA LEU A 389 43.89 2.25 -8.63
C LEU A 389 44.47 2.39 -7.22
N GLU A 390 45.49 3.23 -7.04
CA GLU A 390 46.09 3.48 -5.72
C GLU A 390 45.09 4.15 -4.76
N LEU A 391 44.33 5.15 -5.22
CA LEU A 391 43.30 5.80 -4.40
C LEU A 391 42.16 4.85 -4.02
N LYS A 392 41.69 4.02 -4.96
CA LYS A 392 40.67 2.99 -4.68
C LYS A 392 41.17 1.95 -3.68
N ALA A 393 42.43 1.50 -3.81
CA ALA A 393 43.02 0.55 -2.87
C ALA A 393 43.11 1.13 -1.45
N ARG A 394 43.49 2.41 -1.32
CA ARG A 394 43.52 3.11 -0.02
C ARG A 394 42.12 3.27 0.58
N LEU A 395 41.13 3.59 -0.23
CA LEU A 395 39.74 3.71 0.21
C LEU A 395 39.21 2.37 0.75
N VAL A 396 39.45 1.28 0.02
CA VAL A 396 39.05 -0.08 0.45
C VAL A 396 39.78 -0.49 1.73
N ALA A 397 41.06 -0.14 1.88
CA ALA A 397 41.82 -0.44 3.09
C ALA A 397 41.26 0.29 4.33
N VAL A 398 40.84 1.56 4.18
CA VAL A 398 40.22 2.33 5.27
C VAL A 398 38.82 1.78 5.61
N LEU A 399 38.01 1.42 4.61
CA LEU A 399 36.67 0.87 4.79
C LEU A 399 36.68 -0.54 5.40
N LYS A 400 37.64 -1.40 5.03
CA LYS A 400 37.80 -2.74 5.62
C LYS A 400 38.14 -2.68 7.11
N LYS A 401 38.76 -1.59 7.57
CA LYS A 401 39.11 -1.38 8.98
C LYS A 401 37.89 -1.03 9.84
N ASN A 402 36.76 -0.58 9.26
CA ASN A 402 35.52 -0.33 9.99
C ASN A 402 34.27 -0.44 9.08
N PRO A 403 33.57 -1.59 9.07
CA PRO A 403 32.45 -1.84 8.17
C PRO A 403 31.20 -1.00 8.48
N SER A 404 31.11 -0.37 9.66
CA SER A 404 29.97 0.50 10.01
C SER A 404 29.88 1.77 9.17
N ILE A 405 30.99 2.22 8.57
CA ILE A 405 31.02 3.42 7.71
C ILE A 405 30.44 3.12 6.31
N LEU A 406 30.50 1.86 5.86
CA LEU A 406 29.90 1.43 4.58
C LEU A 406 28.37 1.59 4.59
N GLU A 407 27.70 1.28 5.70
CA GLU A 407 26.26 1.45 5.83
C GLU A 407 25.86 2.93 5.78
N ALA A 408 26.61 3.82 6.44
CA ALA A 408 26.35 5.26 6.43
C ALA A 408 26.45 5.89 5.03
N TYR A 409 27.39 5.42 4.20
CA TYR A 409 27.58 5.93 2.84
C TYR A 409 26.67 5.25 1.80
N ALA A 410 26.31 3.97 1.98
CA ALA A 410 25.38 3.27 1.10
C ALA A 410 23.97 3.90 1.12
N ILE A 411 23.57 4.47 2.26
CA ILE A 411 22.26 5.12 2.44
C ILE A 411 22.22 6.52 1.79
N ARG A 412 23.37 7.19 1.62
CA ARG A 412 23.44 8.59 1.12
C ARG A 412 23.41 8.75 -0.40
N ARG A 413 23.64 7.68 -1.19
CA ARG A 413 23.59 7.71 -2.66
C ARG A 413 22.40 6.93 -3.21
N VAL A 414 21.21 7.48 -3.01
CA VAL A 414 20.09 7.22 -3.92
C VAL A 414 19.63 8.59 -4.42
N PRO A 415 19.91 8.98 -5.68
CA PRO A 415 19.25 10.13 -6.26
C PRO A 415 17.78 9.78 -6.47
N ARG A 416 16.90 10.72 -6.09
CA ARG A 416 15.46 10.68 -6.36
C ARG A 416 15.17 10.86 -7.84
#